data_AF-A0A7S3BGS2-F1
#
_entry.id   AF-A0A7S3BGS2-F1
#
_cell.length_a   1.000
_cell.length_b   1.000
_cell.length_c   1.000
_cell.angle_alpha   90.00
_cell.angle_beta   90.00
_cell.angle_gamma   90.00
#
_symmetry.space_group_name_H-M   'P 1'
#
loop_
_entity.id
_entity.type
_entity.pdbx_description
1 polymer ?
#
loop_
_entity_poly.entity_id
_entity_poly.type
_entity_poly.pdbx_seq_one_letter_code
_entity_poly.pdbx_strand_id
1 'polypeptide(L)'
;RMLPGHFTGCMVMSLVDQGVLRELLWAEDPKLMSHFEQLQVATSLVTTQWLLTCFVGSKIPLSVLLRFWDCIFYEAHASCLFRIAAALLLSHRDALLATSDA
;
A
#
# COMPACT_ATOMS: atom_id res chain seq x y z
N ARG A 1 1.91 -11.05 16.50
CA ARG A 1 0.79 -11.35 15.56
C ARG A 1 0.81 -10.25 14.52
N MET A 2 0.97 -10.55 13.23
CA MET A 2 1.36 -9.54 12.22
C MET A 2 0.25 -8.54 11.84
N LEU A 3 -1.02 -8.94 11.87
CA LEU A 3 -2.18 -8.08 11.56
C LEU A 3 -3.28 -8.22 12.63
N PRO A 4 -3.07 -7.74 13.86
CA PRO A 4 -4.06 -7.83 14.92
C PRO A 4 -5.23 -6.89 14.61
N GLY A 5 -6.46 -7.40 14.59
CA GLY A 5 -7.67 -6.57 14.50
C GLY A 5 -8.10 -6.11 13.10
N HIS A 6 -7.39 -6.49 12.04
CA HIS A 6 -7.72 -6.10 10.65
C HIS A 6 -9.05 -6.66 10.15
N PHE A 7 -9.43 -7.84 10.64
CA PHE A 7 -10.65 -8.55 10.26
C PHE A 7 -11.75 -8.48 11.34
N THR A 8 -11.68 -7.49 12.23
CA THR A 8 -12.78 -7.22 13.18
C THR A 8 -13.95 -6.56 12.45
N GLY A 9 -15.17 -6.70 12.96
CA GLY A 9 -16.38 -6.18 12.29
C GLY A 9 -16.34 -4.69 11.95
N CYS A 10 -15.56 -3.90 12.69
CA CYS A 10 -15.38 -2.47 12.44
C CYS A 10 -14.13 -2.13 11.62
N MET A 11 -13.25 -3.10 11.34
CA MET A 11 -11.99 -2.96 10.58
C MET A 11 -11.13 -1.76 11.00
N VAL A 12 -11.23 -1.31 12.25
CA VAL A 12 -10.60 -0.07 12.74
C VAL A 12 -9.10 -0.08 12.50
N MET A 13 -8.43 -1.21 12.77
CA MET A 13 -6.99 -1.34 12.54
C MET A 13 -6.62 -1.22 11.07
N SER A 14 -7.45 -1.75 10.16
CA SER A 14 -7.24 -1.58 8.73
C SER A 14 -7.38 -0.12 8.31
N LEU A 15 -8.34 0.62 8.87
CA LEU A 15 -8.52 2.05 8.59
C LEU A 15 -7.35 2.89 9.11
N VAL A 16 -6.85 2.57 10.31
CA VAL A 16 -5.64 3.20 10.87
C VAL A 16 -4.45 2.98 9.95
N ASP A 17 -4.23 1.74 9.50
CA ASP A 17 -3.13 1.38 8.63
C ASP A 17 -3.21 2.05 7.23
N GLN A 18 -4.41 2.19 6.67
CA GLN A 18 -4.61 3.01 5.47
C GLN A 18 -4.21 4.47 5.71
N GLY A 19 -4.58 5.02 6.88
CA GLY A 19 -4.20 6.37 7.28
C GLY A 19 -2.68 6.55 7.38
N VAL A 20 -2.00 5.60 8.04
CA VAL A 20 -0.54 5.60 8.18
C VAL A 20 0.16 5.55 6.82
N LEU A 21 -0.29 4.67 5.92
CA LEU A 21 0.29 4.56 4.58
C LEU A 21 0.05 5.85 3.76
N ARG A 22 -1.12 6.47 3.89
CA ARG A 22 -1.42 7.74 3.23
C ARG A 22 -0.49 8.86 3.70
N GLU A 23 -0.27 9.00 5.01
CA GLU A 23 0.67 9.97 5.56
C GLU A 23 2.11 9.68 5.12
N LEU A 24 2.52 8.40 5.09
CA LEU A 24 3.82 8.00 4.59
C LEU A 24 4.03 8.41 3.13
N LEU A 25 3.04 8.17 2.26
CA LEU A 25 3.12 8.58 0.85
C LEU A 25 3.16 10.10 0.68
N TRP A 26 2.45 10.86 1.52
CA TRP A 26 2.52 12.32 1.54
C TRP A 26 3.89 12.84 1.96
N ALA A 27 4.55 12.16 2.90
CA ALA A 27 5.90 12.49 3.32
C ALA A 27 6.95 12.16 2.25
N GLU A 28 6.79 11.04 1.54
CA GLU A 28 7.76 10.58 0.54
C GLU A 28 7.60 11.28 -0.82
N ASP A 29 6.37 11.44 -1.30
CA ASP A 29 6.09 12.09 -2.60
C ASP A 29 4.76 12.87 -2.59
N PRO A 30 4.77 14.12 -2.11
CA PRO A 30 3.58 14.96 -2.09
C PRO A 30 3.07 15.29 -3.51
N LYS A 31 3.94 15.24 -4.53
CA LYS A 31 3.54 15.52 -5.92
C LYS A 31 2.65 14.40 -6.45
N LEU A 32 3.04 13.14 -6.22
CA LEU A 32 2.24 11.99 -6.59
C LEU A 32 0.91 11.97 -5.83
N MET A 33 0.93 12.26 -4.53
CA MET A 33 -0.30 12.31 -3.72
C MET A 33 -1.25 13.42 -4.15
N SER A 34 -0.75 14.62 -4.43
CA SER A 34 -1.56 15.71 -4.98
C SER A 34 -2.18 15.35 -6.32
N HIS A 35 -1.44 14.63 -7.17
CA HIS A 35 -1.97 14.14 -8.44
C HIS A 35 -3.11 13.13 -8.25
N PHE A 36 -2.99 12.19 -7.31
CA PHE A 36 -4.09 11.29 -6.96
C PHE A 36 -5.32 12.02 -6.42
N GLU A 37 -5.14 13.07 -5.61
CA GLU A 37 -6.26 13.90 -5.15
C GLU A 37 -6.92 14.66 -6.30
N GLN A 38 -6.15 15.17 -7.27
CA GLN A 38 -6.68 15.82 -8.47
C GLN A 38 -7.56 14.86 -9.30
N LEU A 39 -7.12 13.60 -9.45
CA LEU A 39 -7.87 12.55 -10.12
C LEU A 39 -8.98 11.92 -9.24
N GLN A 40 -9.19 12.42 -8.02
CA GLN A 40 -10.14 11.89 -7.05
C GLN A 40 -9.94 10.37 -6.75
N VAL A 41 -8.70 9.89 -6.89
CA VAL A 41 -8.35 8.49 -6.62
C VAL A 41 -7.96 8.35 -5.16
N ALA A 42 -8.81 7.67 -4.39
CA ALA A 42 -8.46 7.27 -3.03
C ALA A 42 -7.41 6.16 -3.07
N THR A 43 -6.21 6.42 -2.54
CA THR A 43 -5.12 5.43 -2.45
C THR A 43 -5.57 4.15 -1.74
N SER A 44 -6.47 4.28 -0.77
CA SER A 44 -7.08 3.17 -0.03
C SER A 44 -7.76 2.14 -0.92
N LEU A 45 -8.26 2.49 -2.11
CA LEU A 45 -8.87 1.54 -3.04
C LEU A 45 -7.90 0.43 -3.47
N VAL A 46 -6.64 0.81 -3.69
CA VAL A 46 -5.59 -0.11 -4.14
C VAL A 46 -4.91 -0.76 -2.93
N THR A 47 -4.60 0.04 -1.91
CA THR A 47 -3.78 -0.40 -0.78
C THR A 47 -4.56 -1.22 0.25
N THR A 48 -5.90 -1.17 0.28
CA THR A 48 -6.73 -2.03 1.14
C THR A 48 -6.55 -3.50 0.79
N GLN A 49 -6.62 -3.84 -0.49
CA GLN A 49 -6.39 -5.23 -0.91
C GLN A 49 -4.97 -5.69 -0.52
N TRP A 50 -3.94 -4.87 -0.77
CA TRP A 50 -2.56 -5.25 -0.46
C TRP A 50 -2.32 -5.50 1.03
N LEU A 51 -2.81 -4.63 1.90
CA LEU A 51 -2.60 -4.73 3.35
C LEU A 51 -3.41 -5.88 3.98
N LEU A 52 -4.62 -6.16 3.48
CA LEU A 52 -5.44 -7.25 4.00
C LEU A 52 -4.96 -8.62 3.52
N THR A 53 -4.49 -8.73 2.28
CA THR A 53 -4.10 -10.01 1.69
C THR A 53 -2.60 -10.25 1.67
N CYS A 54 -1.80 -9.37 2.26
CA CYS A 54 -0.33 -9.40 2.15
C CYS A 54 0.11 -9.54 0.67
N PHE A 55 -0.47 -8.70 -0.20
CA PHE A 55 -0.27 -8.68 -1.66
C PHE A 55 -0.76 -9.91 -2.45
N VAL A 56 -1.41 -10.89 -1.80
CA VAL A 56 -2.03 -12.03 -2.51
C VAL A 56 -3.17 -11.55 -3.41
N GLY A 57 -3.23 -12.09 -4.64
CA GLY A 57 -4.24 -11.71 -5.63
C GLY A 57 -3.94 -10.40 -6.36
N SER A 58 -2.78 -9.76 -6.09
CA SER A 58 -2.26 -8.66 -6.90
C SER A 58 -1.73 -9.17 -8.25
N LYS A 59 -1.48 -8.26 -9.19
CA LYS A 59 -0.86 -8.57 -10.50
C LYS A 59 0.65 -8.82 -10.42
N ILE A 60 1.19 -9.02 -9.21
CA ILE A 60 2.62 -9.21 -8.96
C ILE A 60 3.00 -10.68 -9.26
N PRO A 61 4.08 -10.94 -10.02
CA PRO A 61 4.57 -12.30 -10.23
C PRO A 61 4.88 -13.01 -8.91
N LEU A 62 4.58 -14.31 -8.82
CA LEU A 62 4.78 -15.09 -7.59
C LEU A 62 6.23 -15.01 -7.06
N SER A 63 7.22 -15.00 -7.95
CA SER A 63 8.64 -14.88 -7.58
C SER A 63 8.95 -13.60 -6.80
N VAL A 64 8.27 -12.49 -7.11
CA VAL A 64 8.41 -11.22 -6.40
C VAL A 64 7.62 -11.24 -5.10
N LEU A 65 6.40 -11.79 -5.14
CA LEU A 65 5.56 -11.95 -3.94
C LEU A 65 6.26 -12.76 -2.84
N LEU A 66 6.96 -13.85 -3.20
CA LEU A 66 7.72 -14.64 -2.25
C LEU A 66 8.84 -13.83 -1.58
N ARG A 67 9.52 -12.93 -2.30
CA ARG A 67 10.54 -12.05 -1.69
C ARG A 67 9.93 -11.02 -0.75
N PHE A 68 8.73 -10.53 -1.06
CA PHE A 68 8.00 -9.66 -0.11
C PHE A 68 7.72 -10.42 1.17
N TRP A 69 7.29 -11.68 1.06
CA TRP A 69 7.05 -12.53 2.21
C TRP A 69 8.30 -12.84 3.01
N ASP A 70 9.44 -13.08 2.36
CA ASP A 70 10.72 -13.24 3.06
C ASP A 70 11.00 -12.03 3.98
N CYS A 71 10.83 -10.80 3.46
CA CYS A 71 11.01 -9.58 4.25
C CYS A 71 9.97 -9.44 5.37
N ILE A 72 8.69 -9.69 5.05
CA ILE A 72 7.57 -9.59 6.00
C ILE A 72 7.78 -10.56 7.16
N PHE A 73 8.11 -11.82 6.88
CA PHE A 73 8.33 -12.84 7.91
C PHE A 73 9.63 -12.62 8.69
N TYR A 74 10.67 -12.09 8.04
CA TYR A 74 11.93 -11.76 8.71
C TYR A 74 11.77 -10.59 9.70
N GLU A 75 11.10 -9.50 9.31
CA GLU A 75 10.89 -8.33 10.17
C GLU A 75 9.77 -8.57 11.21
N ALA A 76 8.82 -9.46 10.89
CA ALA A 76 7.67 -9.84 11.73
C ALA A 76 6.80 -8.65 12.21
N HIS A 77 6.87 -7.51 11.52
CA HIS A 77 6.16 -6.27 11.84
C HIS A 77 5.45 -5.67 10.62
N ALA A 78 4.32 -5.00 10.84
CA ALA A 78 3.48 -4.43 9.77
C ALA A 78 4.15 -3.27 9.00
N SER A 79 5.18 -2.64 9.58
CA SER A 79 6.01 -1.62 8.93
C SER A 79 6.56 -2.08 7.57
N CYS A 80 6.92 -3.36 7.46
CA CYS A 80 7.41 -3.93 6.22
C CYS A 80 6.37 -3.83 5.09
N LEU A 81 5.09 -4.05 5.41
CA LEU A 81 3.99 -3.96 4.44
C LEU A 81 3.84 -2.54 3.90
N PHE A 82 3.92 -1.51 4.76
CA PHE A 82 3.84 -0.12 4.33
C PHE A 82 5.00 0.27 3.44
N ARG A 83 6.22 -0.17 3.78
CA ARG A 83 7.43 0.10 2.97
C ARG A 83 7.33 -0.56 1.61
N ILE A 84 6.86 -1.80 1.53
CA ILE A 84 6.67 -2.51 0.26
C ILE A 84 5.59 -1.82 -0.57
N ALA A 85 4.46 -1.44 0.04
CA ALA A 85 3.37 -0.75 -0.66
C ALA A 85 3.81 0.62 -1.21
N ALA A 86 4.51 1.41 -0.39
CA ALA A 86 5.06 2.70 -0.79
C ALA A 86 6.10 2.54 -1.91
N ALA A 87 7.05 1.60 -1.76
CA ALA A 87 8.06 1.33 -2.79
C ALA A 87 7.42 0.89 -4.12
N LEU A 88 6.34 0.10 -4.08
CA LEU A 88 5.62 -0.31 -5.28
C LEU A 88 4.97 0.89 -6.00
N LEU A 89 4.35 1.81 -5.28
CA LEU A 89 3.78 3.03 -5.87
C LEU A 89 4.86 3.97 -6.40
N LEU A 90 5.91 4.21 -5.61
CA LEU A 90 7.00 5.11 -5.98
C LEU A 90 7.84 4.58 -7.15
N SER A 91 8.00 3.27 -7.28
CA SER A 91 8.66 2.67 -8.46
C SER A 91 7.89 2.85 -9.76
N HIS A 92 6.56 3.06 -9.69
CA HIS A 92 5.70 3.33 -10.85
C HIS A 92 5.32 4.80 -10.97
N ARG A 93 5.92 5.67 -10.14
CA ARG A 93 5.60 7.08 -10.01
C ARG A 93 5.47 7.81 -11.33
N ASP A 94 6.45 7.69 -12.21
CA ASP A 94 6.46 8.49 -13.45
C ASP A 94 5.34 8.07 -14.41
N ALA A 95 5.00 6.78 -14.45
CA ALA A 95 3.86 6.29 -15.20
C ALA A 95 2.53 6.76 -14.59
N LEU A 96 2.44 6.79 -13.25
CA LEU A 96 1.26 7.26 -12.53
C LEU A 96 1.04 8.76 -12.75
N LEU A 97 2.10 9.57 -12.67
CA LEU A 97 2.05 11.02 -12.93
C LEU A 97 1.75 11.39 -14.39
N ALA A 98 2.05 10.50 -15.33
CA ALA A 98 1.75 10.69 -16.74
C ALA A 98 0.28 10.38 -17.09
N THR A 99 -0.47 9.80 -16.15
CA THR A 99 -1.88 9.48 -16.35
C THR A 99 -2.74 10.74 -16.17
N SER A 100 -3.80 10.88 -16.97
CA SER A 100 -4.82 11.92 -16.81
C SER A 100 -6.20 11.29 -16.90
N ASP A 101 -7.19 11.85 -16.21
CA ASP A 101 -8.59 11.45 -16.41
C ASP A 101 -8.99 11.69 -17.86
N ALA A 102 -9.45 10.62 -18.52
CA ALA A 102 -9.91 10.63 -19.91
C ALA A 102 -11.36 11.14 -20.04
#